data_AF-A0A2I0VF15-F1
#
_entry.id   AF-A0A2I0VF15-F1
#
_cell.length_a   1.000
_cell.length_b   1.000
_cell.length_c   1.000
_cell.angle_alpha   90.00
_cell.angle_beta   90.00
_cell.angle_gamma   90.00
#
_symmetry.space_group_name_H-M   'P 1'
#
loop_
_entity.id
_entity.type
_entity.pdbx_description
1 polymer ?
#
loop_
_entity_poly.entity_id
_entity_poly.type
_entity_poly.pdbx_seq_one_letter_code
_entity_poly.pdbx_strand_id
1 'polypeptide(L)'
;MKMYSSIPFETRISWLILGFTTYAERRIIEDVQGKDRADLNIGIGWKGLNDEIERFKDNVEFTKLKTKQEGVDPDDVYSQVPYEKGFQFLWRIERQIGRPAFDEFLKKYIATFKFQSIDTETFLDFLKATLPGIENQINLQIWIDGTGIPPDAMEPESAIYTKLLSLAQEFKLGKMPSEDEAADWNGQQWELYLENLPNSVEASQV
;
A
#
# COMPACT_ATOMS: atom_id res chain seq x y z
N MET A 1 -21.82 -13.97 -37.86
CA MET A 1 -21.13 -14.66 -36.76
C MET A 1 -20.36 -13.59 -35.99
N LYS A 2 -20.85 -13.20 -34.80
CA LYS A 2 -20.32 -12.04 -34.06
C LYS A 2 -18.93 -12.36 -33.50
N MET A 3 -18.06 -11.37 -33.63
CA MET A 3 -16.68 -11.30 -33.16
C MET A 3 -16.55 -11.71 -31.68
N TYR A 4 -15.65 -12.66 -31.40
CA TYR A 4 -14.93 -12.64 -30.14
C TYR A 4 -13.72 -11.75 -30.37
N SER A 5 -13.82 -10.48 -29.98
CA SER A 5 -12.64 -9.64 -29.87
C SER A 5 -11.78 -10.23 -28.75
N SER A 6 -10.58 -10.67 -29.12
CA SER A 6 -9.47 -10.90 -28.20
C SER A 6 -9.38 -9.73 -27.24
N ILE A 7 -9.77 -9.96 -25.98
CA ILE A 7 -9.56 -9.03 -24.88
C ILE A 7 -8.04 -8.96 -24.73
N PRO A 8 -7.38 -7.83 -25.02
CA PRO A 8 -5.96 -7.70 -24.75
C PRO A 8 -5.80 -7.87 -23.24
N PHE A 9 -4.74 -8.56 -22.80
CA PHE A 9 -4.35 -8.59 -21.39
C PHE A 9 -3.88 -7.20 -21.01
N GLU A 10 -4.83 -6.29 -20.85
CA GLU A 10 -4.60 -4.90 -20.52
C GLU A 10 -4.26 -4.84 -19.05
N THR A 11 -3.00 -4.58 -18.81
CA THR A 11 -2.32 -4.15 -17.58
C THR A 11 -2.98 -2.97 -16.83
N ARG A 12 -4.19 -2.54 -17.24
CA ARG A 12 -5.05 -1.54 -16.60
C ARG A 12 -5.74 -2.03 -15.32
N ILE A 13 -5.76 -3.33 -15.07
CA ILE A 13 -6.50 -3.98 -13.97
C ILE A 13 -5.63 -4.15 -12.70
N SER A 14 -4.32 -3.88 -12.80
CA SER A 14 -3.33 -4.25 -11.79
C SER A 14 -3.68 -3.74 -10.38
N TRP A 15 -3.93 -2.44 -10.22
CA TRP A 15 -4.15 -1.87 -8.88
C TRP A 15 -5.47 -2.32 -8.22
N LEU A 16 -6.53 -2.61 -9.00
CA LEU A 16 -7.80 -3.09 -8.44
C LEU A 16 -7.65 -4.46 -7.80
N ILE A 17 -6.80 -5.32 -8.35
CA ILE A 17 -6.51 -6.62 -7.73
C ILE A 17 -5.56 -6.42 -6.55
N LEU A 18 -4.44 -5.74 -6.81
CA LEU A 18 -3.32 -5.66 -5.88
C LEU A 18 -3.67 -4.81 -4.66
N GLY A 19 -4.21 -3.61 -4.85
CA GLY A 19 -4.63 -2.73 -3.76
C GLY A 19 -5.72 -3.33 -2.89
N PHE A 20 -6.73 -3.98 -3.46
CA PHE A 20 -7.76 -4.68 -2.68
C PHE A 20 -7.20 -5.89 -1.94
N THR A 21 -6.28 -6.64 -2.56
CA THR A 21 -5.64 -7.79 -1.91
C THR A 21 -4.77 -7.34 -0.75
N THR A 22 -3.95 -6.30 -0.92
CA THR A 22 -3.16 -5.70 0.16
C THR A 22 -4.07 -5.18 1.27
N TYR A 23 -5.19 -4.51 0.94
CA TYR A 23 -6.18 -4.10 1.94
C TYR A 23 -6.75 -5.27 2.73
N ALA A 24 -7.18 -6.34 2.05
CA ALA A 24 -7.68 -7.54 2.69
C ALA A 24 -6.61 -8.23 3.55
N GLU A 25 -5.37 -8.29 3.09
CA GLU A 25 -4.23 -8.82 3.83
C GLU A 25 -4.03 -8.06 5.15
N ARG A 26 -3.97 -6.72 5.12
CA ARG A 26 -3.81 -5.92 6.35
C ARG A 26 -4.98 -6.12 7.32
N ARG A 27 -6.20 -6.27 6.81
CA ARG A 27 -7.39 -6.59 7.64
C ARG A 27 -7.33 -7.98 8.27
N ILE A 28 -6.79 -8.97 7.56
CA ILE A 28 -6.59 -10.33 8.09
C ILE A 28 -5.47 -10.33 9.15
N ILE A 29 -4.37 -9.61 8.92
CA ILE A 29 -3.29 -9.44 9.90
C ILE A 29 -3.85 -8.79 11.16
N GLU A 30 -4.69 -7.76 11.02
CA GLU A 30 -5.33 -7.10 12.16
C GLU A 30 -6.17 -8.08 12.99
N ASP A 31 -6.98 -8.92 12.34
CA ASP A 31 -7.87 -9.88 12.99
C ASP A 31 -7.10 -11.04 13.66
N VAL A 32 -6.04 -11.52 13.03
CA VAL A 32 -5.29 -12.72 13.48
C VAL A 32 -4.13 -12.37 14.41
N GLN A 33 -3.46 -11.24 14.20
CA GLN A 33 -2.22 -10.86 14.91
C GLN A 33 -2.34 -9.54 15.68
N GLY A 34 -3.48 -8.84 15.57
CA GLY A 34 -3.76 -7.62 16.29
C GLY A 34 -3.37 -6.34 15.54
N LYS A 35 -3.90 -5.21 16.06
CA LYS A 35 -3.77 -3.90 15.44
C LYS A 35 -2.33 -3.42 15.29
N ASP A 36 -1.48 -3.60 16.31
CA ASP A 36 -0.09 -3.12 16.24
C ASP A 36 0.70 -3.80 15.11
N ARG A 37 0.38 -5.06 14.80
CA ARG A 37 0.98 -5.81 13.69
C ARG A 37 0.46 -5.35 12.34
N ALA A 38 -0.83 -5.03 12.25
CA ALA A 38 -1.39 -4.42 11.05
C ALA A 38 -0.78 -3.03 10.80
N ASP A 39 -0.68 -2.19 11.82
CA ASP A 39 -0.09 -0.85 11.73
C ASP A 39 1.38 -0.91 11.33
N LEU A 40 2.16 -1.85 11.87
CA LEU A 40 3.53 -2.13 11.41
C LEU A 40 3.57 -2.44 9.91
N ASN A 41 2.71 -3.35 9.46
CA ASN A 41 2.66 -3.76 8.06
C ASN A 41 2.22 -2.63 7.12
N ILE A 42 1.28 -1.78 7.55
CA ILE A 42 0.91 -0.57 6.83
C ILE A 42 2.11 0.41 6.77
N GLY A 43 2.88 0.53 7.86
CA GLY A 43 4.12 1.33 7.91
C GLY A 43 5.21 0.86 6.96
N ILE A 44 5.46 -0.44 6.90
CA ILE A 44 6.40 -1.03 5.95
C ILE A 44 5.96 -0.75 4.52
N GLY A 45 4.67 -0.95 4.23
CA GLY A 45 4.09 -0.65 2.93
C GLY A 45 4.22 0.82 2.52
N TRP A 46 4.01 1.74 3.48
CA TRP A 46 4.24 3.17 3.28
C TRP A 46 5.70 3.51 2.95
N LYS A 47 6.66 2.93 3.68
CA LYS A 47 8.08 3.08 3.35
C LYS A 47 8.37 2.57 1.94
N GLY A 48 7.91 1.36 1.61
CA GLY A 48 8.07 0.78 0.28
C GLY A 48 7.48 1.66 -0.83
N LEU A 49 6.32 2.26 -0.59
CA LEU A 49 5.73 3.22 -1.52
C LEU A 49 6.62 4.45 -1.72
N ASN A 50 7.15 5.04 -0.65
CA ASN A 50 8.06 6.19 -0.76
C ASN A 50 9.34 5.84 -1.54
N ASP A 51 9.92 4.67 -1.27
CA ASP A 51 11.10 4.17 -1.98
C ASP A 51 10.81 4.00 -3.49
N GLU A 52 9.61 3.54 -3.85
CA GLU A 52 9.15 3.47 -5.24
C GLU A 52 8.95 4.83 -5.90
N ILE A 53 8.39 5.81 -5.18
CA ILE A 53 8.23 7.17 -5.70
C ILE A 53 9.61 7.77 -6.01
N GLU A 54 10.58 7.58 -5.12
CA GLU A 54 11.96 8.05 -5.34
C GLU A 54 12.62 7.30 -6.51
N ARG A 55 12.43 5.98 -6.60
CA ARG A 55 12.94 5.17 -7.72
C ARG A 55 12.43 5.67 -9.07
N PHE A 56 11.18 6.12 -9.14
CA PHE A 56 10.55 6.64 -10.35
C PHE A 56 10.60 8.17 -10.49
N LYS A 57 11.46 8.89 -9.77
CA LYS A 57 11.55 10.36 -9.88
C LYS A 57 11.79 10.88 -11.30
N ASP A 58 12.51 10.12 -12.12
CA ASP A 58 12.79 10.47 -13.52
C ASP A 58 11.70 9.93 -14.49
N ASN A 59 10.80 9.08 -13.99
CA ASN A 59 9.71 8.43 -14.75
C ASN A 59 8.39 8.45 -13.95
N VAL A 60 7.98 9.64 -13.49
CA VAL A 60 6.86 9.81 -12.54
C VAL A 60 5.53 9.23 -13.02
N GLU A 61 5.35 9.00 -14.31
CA GLU A 61 4.15 8.38 -14.87
C GLU A 61 3.90 6.96 -14.33
N PHE A 62 4.96 6.24 -13.93
CA PHE A 62 4.86 4.90 -13.33
C PHE A 62 4.36 4.91 -11.88
N THR A 63 4.22 6.09 -11.28
CA THR A 63 3.66 6.25 -9.92
C THR A 63 2.13 6.44 -9.91
N LYS A 64 1.48 6.51 -11.08
CA LYS A 64 0.01 6.57 -11.19
C LYS A 64 -0.60 5.21 -10.86
N LEU A 65 -1.75 5.19 -10.20
CA LEU A 65 -2.50 3.93 -9.98
C LEU A 65 -2.98 3.34 -11.30
N LYS A 66 -3.50 4.20 -12.17
CA LYS A 66 -3.86 3.83 -13.54
C LYS A 66 -2.70 4.09 -14.47
N THR A 67 -1.66 3.27 -14.36
CA THR A 67 -0.49 3.35 -15.23
C THR A 67 -0.84 2.95 -16.66
N LYS A 68 -0.36 3.71 -17.65
CA LYS A 68 -0.41 3.29 -19.06
C LYS A 68 0.82 2.44 -19.35
N GLN A 69 0.62 1.16 -19.59
CA GLN A 69 1.72 0.20 -19.82
C GLN A 69 1.75 -0.29 -21.28
N GLU A 70 1.02 0.36 -22.19
CA GLU A 70 1.01 0.00 -23.60
C GLU A 70 2.39 0.26 -24.23
N GLY A 71 3.04 -0.80 -24.71
CA GLY A 71 4.37 -0.71 -25.32
C GLY A 71 5.53 -0.56 -24.33
N VAL A 72 5.29 -0.76 -23.03
CA VAL A 72 6.33 -0.73 -21.98
C VAL A 72 6.65 -2.15 -21.55
N ASP A 73 7.94 -2.43 -21.30
CA ASP A 73 8.36 -3.71 -20.75
C ASP A 73 7.74 -3.90 -19.35
N PRO A 74 7.03 -5.00 -19.07
CA PRO A 74 6.49 -5.29 -17.75
C PRO A 74 7.52 -5.20 -16.61
N ASP A 75 8.77 -5.53 -16.87
CA ASP A 75 9.84 -5.47 -15.86
C ASP A 75 10.22 -4.03 -15.51
N ASP A 76 10.05 -3.07 -16.44
CA ASP A 76 10.33 -1.64 -16.22
C ASP A 76 9.26 -0.95 -15.37
N VAL A 77 8.07 -1.53 -15.27
CA VAL A 77 6.91 -0.96 -14.55
C VAL A 77 6.53 -1.73 -13.29
N TYR A 78 7.11 -2.91 -13.08
CA TYR A 78 6.88 -3.69 -11.88
C TYR A 78 7.32 -2.90 -10.64
N SER A 79 6.40 -2.72 -9.69
CA SER A 79 6.63 -1.90 -8.49
C SER A 79 5.62 -2.21 -7.39
N GLN A 80 5.90 -1.68 -6.19
CA GLN A 80 4.94 -1.67 -5.08
C GLN A 80 3.81 -0.64 -5.24
N VAL A 81 3.86 0.25 -6.25
CA VAL A 81 2.86 1.31 -6.44
C VAL A 81 1.41 0.77 -6.51
N PRO A 82 1.05 -0.20 -7.38
CA PRO A 82 -0.33 -0.68 -7.46
C PRO A 82 -0.82 -1.39 -6.19
N TYR A 83 0.09 -1.93 -5.37
CA TYR A 83 -0.21 -2.52 -4.07
C TYR A 83 -0.45 -1.42 -3.03
N GLU A 84 0.56 -0.60 -2.78
CA GLU A 84 0.62 0.27 -1.62
C GLU A 84 -0.13 1.59 -1.83
N LYS A 85 -0.05 2.19 -3.02
CA LYS A 85 -0.91 3.35 -3.34
C LYS A 85 -2.37 2.91 -3.48
N GLY A 86 -2.60 1.68 -3.95
CA GLY A 86 -3.94 1.09 -4.07
C GLY A 86 -4.57 0.86 -2.69
N PHE A 87 -3.79 0.29 -1.77
CA PHE A 87 -4.12 0.18 -0.35
C PHE A 87 -4.44 1.56 0.25
N GLN A 88 -3.55 2.54 0.07
CA GLN A 88 -3.72 3.89 0.62
C GLN A 88 -5.01 4.56 0.12
N PHE A 89 -5.41 4.31 -1.13
CA PHE A 89 -6.66 4.83 -1.67
C PHE A 89 -7.89 4.21 -0.98
N LEU A 90 -7.92 2.88 -0.86
CA LEU A 90 -9.01 2.17 -0.16
C LEU A 90 -9.07 2.57 1.32
N TRP A 91 -7.91 2.69 1.97
CA TRP A 91 -7.80 3.14 3.34
C TRP A 91 -8.21 4.60 3.51
N ARG A 92 -7.98 5.48 2.53
CA ARG A 92 -8.50 6.86 2.51
C ARG A 92 -10.03 6.88 2.46
N ILE A 93 -10.65 6.02 1.65
CA ILE A 93 -12.11 5.86 1.60
C ILE A 93 -12.62 5.36 2.95
N GLU A 94 -12.01 4.31 3.52
CA GLU A 94 -12.37 3.79 4.85
C GLU A 94 -12.35 4.89 5.92
N ARG A 95 -11.26 5.68 5.98
CA ARG A 95 -11.12 6.79 6.92
C ARG A 95 -12.20 7.87 6.72
N GLN A 96 -12.67 8.07 5.48
CA GLN A 96 -13.70 9.05 5.16
C GLN A 96 -15.09 8.63 5.65
N ILE A 97 -15.46 7.37 5.44
CA ILE A 97 -16.84 6.89 5.69
C ILE A 97 -16.98 6.04 6.95
N GLY A 98 -15.85 5.69 7.58
CA GLY A 98 -15.77 4.77 8.70
C GLY A 98 -15.78 3.30 8.26
N ARG A 99 -15.04 2.48 9.01
CA ARG A 99 -14.88 1.05 8.75
C ARG A 99 -16.19 0.27 8.58
N PRO A 100 -17.23 0.42 9.43
CA PRO A 100 -18.47 -0.32 9.23
C PRO A 100 -19.15 -0.04 7.88
N ALA A 101 -19.13 1.22 7.43
CA ALA A 101 -19.71 1.58 6.13
C ALA A 101 -18.84 1.08 4.97
N PHE A 102 -17.52 1.08 5.14
CA PHE A 102 -16.60 0.53 4.15
C PHE A 102 -16.71 -0.99 4.03
N ASP A 103 -16.92 -1.71 5.14
CA ASP A 103 -17.16 -3.16 5.13
C ASP A 103 -18.45 -3.51 4.37
N GLU A 104 -19.52 -2.71 4.54
CA GLU A 104 -20.75 -2.88 3.75
C GLU A 104 -20.55 -2.53 2.27
N PHE A 105 -19.74 -1.51 1.96
CA PHE A 105 -19.33 -1.21 0.58
C PHE A 105 -18.59 -2.40 -0.06
N LEU A 106 -17.60 -2.98 0.64
CA LEU A 106 -16.83 -4.13 0.16
C LEU A 106 -17.71 -5.36 -0.08
N LYS A 107 -18.65 -5.67 0.82
CA LYS A 107 -19.62 -6.76 0.62
C LYS A 107 -20.45 -6.55 -0.64
N LYS A 108 -20.95 -5.33 -0.87
CA LYS A 108 -21.71 -4.98 -2.08
C LYS A 108 -20.84 -5.08 -3.34
N TYR A 109 -19.61 -4.57 -3.28
CA TYR A 109 -18.63 -4.63 -4.36
C TYR A 109 -18.40 -6.09 -4.80
N ILE A 110 -18.05 -6.97 -3.86
CA ILE A 110 -17.80 -8.39 -4.14
C ILE A 110 -19.08 -9.07 -4.65
N ALA A 111 -20.23 -8.81 -4.04
CA ALA A 111 -21.49 -9.42 -4.47
C ALA A 111 -21.89 -9.01 -5.90
N THR A 112 -21.58 -7.77 -6.29
CA THR A 112 -21.89 -7.21 -7.61
C THR A 112 -20.96 -7.74 -8.69
N PHE A 113 -19.66 -7.81 -8.41
CA PHE A 113 -18.63 -8.10 -9.41
C PHE A 113 -18.02 -9.50 -9.34
N LYS A 114 -18.52 -10.37 -8.44
CA LYS A 114 -18.10 -11.78 -8.44
C LYS A 114 -18.24 -12.40 -9.83
N PHE A 115 -17.20 -13.12 -10.26
CA PHE A 115 -17.09 -13.76 -11.57
C PHE A 115 -17.10 -12.79 -12.77
N GLN A 116 -16.75 -11.53 -12.55
CA GLN A 116 -16.61 -10.51 -13.60
C GLN A 116 -15.21 -9.90 -13.58
N SER A 117 -14.82 -9.31 -14.71
CA SER A 117 -13.66 -8.43 -14.82
C SER A 117 -14.17 -7.01 -14.98
N ILE A 118 -13.58 -6.07 -14.22
CA ILE A 118 -13.94 -4.65 -14.28
C ILE A 118 -12.69 -3.79 -14.48
N ASP A 119 -12.89 -2.63 -15.08
CA ASP A 119 -11.88 -1.58 -15.17
C ASP A 119 -12.04 -0.55 -14.04
N THR A 120 -11.12 0.42 -14.02
CA THR A 120 -11.11 1.48 -13.00
C THR A 120 -12.36 2.35 -13.10
N GLU A 121 -12.82 2.65 -14.31
CA GLU A 121 -14.01 3.46 -14.58
C GLU A 121 -15.26 2.81 -13.97
N THR A 122 -15.45 1.51 -14.22
CA THR A 122 -16.54 0.72 -13.65
C THR A 122 -16.50 0.72 -12.12
N PHE A 123 -15.31 0.59 -11.53
CA PHE A 123 -15.14 0.71 -10.08
C PHE A 123 -15.53 2.10 -9.56
N LEU A 124 -15.05 3.17 -10.20
CA LEU A 124 -15.35 4.54 -9.78
C LEU A 124 -16.83 4.89 -9.90
N ASP A 125 -17.50 4.42 -10.96
CA ASP A 125 -18.94 4.59 -11.13
C ASP A 125 -19.72 3.85 -10.04
N PHE A 126 -19.32 2.62 -9.72
CA PHE A 126 -19.89 1.86 -8.60
C PHE A 126 -19.64 2.55 -7.25
N LEU A 127 -18.45 3.10 -7.03
CA LEU A 127 -18.08 3.84 -5.83
C LEU A 127 -19.01 5.04 -5.62
N LYS A 128 -19.16 5.90 -6.64
CA LYS A 128 -20.06 7.07 -6.60
C LYS A 128 -21.52 6.68 -6.41
N ALA A 129 -21.98 5.62 -7.09
CA ALA A 129 -23.35 5.14 -6.97
C ALA A 129 -23.66 4.59 -5.56
N THR A 130 -22.69 3.91 -4.94
CA THR A 130 -22.87 3.29 -3.62
C THR A 130 -22.63 4.27 -2.47
N LEU A 131 -21.77 5.26 -2.68
CA LEU A 131 -21.40 6.30 -1.72
C LEU A 131 -21.58 7.70 -2.36
N PRO A 132 -22.83 8.17 -2.54
CA PRO A 132 -23.07 9.45 -3.21
C PRO A 132 -22.35 10.62 -2.52
N GLY A 133 -21.62 11.42 -3.31
CA GLY A 133 -20.91 12.61 -2.83
C GLY A 133 -19.51 12.35 -2.30
N ILE A 134 -19.01 11.10 -2.37
CA ILE A 134 -17.63 10.76 -2.01
C ILE A 134 -16.60 11.54 -2.84
N GLU A 135 -16.92 11.84 -4.10
CA GLU A 135 -16.10 12.64 -5.01
C GLU A 135 -15.94 14.10 -4.58
N ASN A 136 -16.82 14.60 -3.69
CA ASN A 136 -16.68 15.93 -3.10
C ASN A 136 -15.74 15.93 -1.87
N GLN A 137 -15.42 14.75 -1.34
CA GLN A 137 -14.60 14.56 -0.14
C GLN A 137 -13.20 14.05 -0.47
N ILE A 138 -13.09 13.27 -1.54
CA ILE A 138 -11.85 12.66 -2.01
C ILE A 138 -11.69 13.01 -3.48
N ASN A 139 -10.54 13.58 -3.84
CA ASN A 139 -10.23 13.87 -5.23
C ASN A 139 -9.84 12.58 -5.97
N LEU A 140 -10.84 11.85 -6.46
CA LEU A 140 -10.67 10.55 -7.14
C LEU A 140 -9.70 10.65 -8.34
N GLN A 141 -9.72 11.78 -9.05
CA GLN A 141 -8.84 12.00 -10.20
C GLN A 141 -7.35 12.05 -9.79
N ILE A 142 -7.04 12.71 -8.67
CA ILE A 142 -5.67 12.75 -8.14
C ILE A 142 -5.22 11.35 -7.68
N TRP A 143 -6.10 10.57 -7.05
CA TRP A 143 -5.75 9.22 -6.61
C TRP A 143 -5.44 8.29 -7.79
N ILE A 144 -6.26 8.33 -8.84
CA ILE A 144 -6.18 7.41 -9.96
C ILE A 144 -5.09 7.80 -10.97
N ASP A 145 -5.09 9.07 -11.41
CA ASP A 145 -4.24 9.55 -12.51
C ASP A 145 -3.13 10.51 -12.05
N GLY A 146 -3.10 10.89 -10.77
CA GLY A 146 -2.05 11.72 -10.20
C GLY A 146 -0.76 10.94 -9.97
N THR A 147 0.38 11.62 -10.15
CA THR A 147 1.72 11.10 -9.84
C THR A 147 2.07 11.29 -8.37
N GLY A 148 3.06 10.54 -7.88
CA GLY A 148 3.52 10.60 -6.50
C GLY A 148 2.48 10.10 -5.49
N ILE A 149 2.63 10.51 -4.25
CA ILE A 149 1.67 10.23 -3.17
C ILE A 149 0.67 11.40 -3.09
N PRO A 150 -0.65 11.14 -3.14
CA PRO A 150 -1.66 12.19 -3.01
C PRO A 150 -1.55 12.96 -1.69
N PRO A 151 -1.83 14.27 -1.65
CA PRO A 151 -1.69 15.09 -0.43
C PRO A 151 -2.58 14.65 0.74
N ASP A 152 -3.67 13.93 0.49
CA ASP A 152 -4.57 13.40 1.51
C ASP A 152 -4.33 11.90 1.83
N ALA A 153 -3.27 11.31 1.27
CA ALA A 153 -2.73 10.06 1.78
C ALA A 153 -2.20 10.27 3.21
N MET A 154 -2.13 9.19 4.00
CA MET A 154 -1.70 9.29 5.40
C MET A 154 -0.54 8.37 5.66
N GLU A 155 0.52 8.98 6.16
CA GLU A 155 1.62 8.24 6.76
C GLU A 155 1.09 7.52 8.01
N PRO A 156 1.19 6.18 8.05
CA PRO A 156 0.76 5.41 9.20
C PRO A 156 1.73 5.57 10.38
N GLU A 157 1.19 5.52 11.58
CA GLU A 157 1.98 5.44 12.80
C GLU A 157 2.08 3.98 13.25
N SER A 158 3.29 3.51 13.55
CA SER A 158 3.52 2.18 14.12
C SER A 158 4.50 2.25 15.28
N ALA A 159 4.01 1.97 16.48
CA ALA A 159 4.84 1.94 17.69
C ALA A 159 5.98 0.92 17.57
N ILE A 160 5.72 -0.24 16.95
CA ILE A 160 6.74 -1.26 16.71
C ILE A 160 7.81 -0.70 15.77
N TYR A 161 7.41 -0.09 14.66
CA TYR A 161 8.34 0.48 13.69
C TYR A 161 9.21 1.57 14.31
N THR A 162 8.59 2.53 15.02
CA THR A 162 9.32 3.61 15.72
C THR A 162 10.31 3.06 16.75
N LYS A 163 9.94 2.03 17.52
CA LYS A 163 10.84 1.39 18.48
C LYS A 163 12.05 0.77 17.78
N LEU A 164 11.84 0.01 16.70
CA LEU A 164 12.92 -0.63 15.94
C LEU A 164 13.88 0.39 15.34
N LEU A 165 13.37 1.49 14.77
CA LEU A 165 14.20 2.57 14.24
C LEU A 165 15.03 3.24 15.34
N SER A 166 14.44 3.47 16.52
CA SER A 166 15.17 4.03 17.66
C SER A 166 16.33 3.12 18.07
N LEU A 167 16.06 1.82 18.22
CA LEU A 167 17.10 0.83 18.57
C LEU A 167 18.21 0.76 17.52
N ALA A 168 17.85 0.79 16.23
CA ALA A 168 18.83 0.77 15.15
C ALA A 168 19.73 2.03 15.14
N GLN A 169 19.18 3.19 15.52
CA GLN A 169 19.96 4.43 15.65
C GLN A 169 20.90 4.40 16.88
N GLU A 170 20.45 3.80 17.99
CA GLU A 170 21.25 3.63 19.20
C GLU A 170 22.48 2.72 18.99
N PHE A 171 22.48 1.90 17.95
CA PHE A 171 23.64 1.10 17.56
C PHE A 171 24.91 1.93 17.32
N LYS A 172 24.78 3.18 16.85
CA LYS A 172 25.92 4.12 16.70
C LYS A 172 26.60 4.49 18.02
N LEU A 173 25.94 4.20 19.13
CA LEU A 173 26.39 4.46 20.50
C LEU A 173 26.89 3.19 21.20
N GLY A 174 27.06 2.07 20.47
CA GLY A 174 27.46 0.78 21.03
C GLY A 174 26.35 0.07 21.79
N LYS A 175 25.10 0.49 21.61
CA LYS A 175 23.94 -0.13 22.25
C LYS A 175 23.26 -1.09 21.29
N MET A 176 23.14 -2.34 21.72
CA MET A 176 22.35 -3.36 21.03
C MET A 176 21.06 -3.61 21.82
N PRO A 177 19.97 -4.06 21.15
CA PRO A 177 18.79 -4.55 21.84
C PRO A 177 19.17 -5.63 22.84
N SER A 178 18.60 -5.56 24.04
CA SER A 178 18.76 -6.62 25.03
C SER A 178 18.08 -7.92 24.58
N GLU A 179 18.47 -9.06 25.16
CA GLU A 179 17.83 -10.35 24.89
C GLU A 179 16.32 -10.29 25.14
N ASP A 180 15.90 -9.62 26.22
CA ASP A 180 14.48 -9.43 26.56
C ASP A 180 13.73 -8.57 25.53
N GLU A 181 14.37 -7.51 25.00
CA GLU A 181 13.74 -6.65 23.99
C GLU A 181 13.53 -7.36 22.66
N ALA A 182 14.44 -8.26 22.31
CA ALA A 182 14.44 -9.00 21.05
C ALA A 182 13.81 -10.40 21.17
N ALA A 183 13.49 -10.87 22.37
CA ALA A 183 12.96 -12.21 22.64
C ALA A 183 11.68 -12.51 21.82
N ASP A 184 10.81 -11.52 21.68
CA ASP A 184 9.53 -11.64 20.97
C ASP A 184 9.58 -11.15 19.51
N TRP A 185 10.78 -10.87 18.99
CA TRP A 185 10.91 -10.44 17.59
C TRP A 185 10.71 -11.59 16.63
N ASN A 186 9.82 -11.38 15.66
CA ASN A 186 9.73 -12.26 14.50
C ASN A 186 10.76 -11.87 13.42
N GLY A 187 10.83 -12.67 12.35
CA GLY A 187 11.76 -12.42 11.24
C GLY A 187 11.64 -11.01 10.63
N GLN A 188 10.42 -10.49 10.49
CA GLN A 188 10.17 -9.15 9.92
C GLN A 188 10.75 -8.04 10.82
N GLN A 189 10.64 -8.17 12.14
CA GLN A 189 11.21 -7.18 13.06
C GLN A 189 12.74 -7.22 13.06
N TRP A 190 13.33 -8.41 12.95
CA TRP A 190 14.77 -8.58 12.78
C TRP A 190 15.27 -7.95 11.48
N GLU A 191 14.60 -8.24 10.37
CA GLU A 191 14.90 -7.65 9.06
C GLU A 191 14.87 -6.12 9.12
N LEU A 192 13.77 -5.54 9.64
CA LEU A 192 13.64 -4.09 9.77
C LEU A 192 14.72 -3.47 10.66
N TYR A 193 15.05 -4.10 11.78
CA TYR A 193 16.12 -3.61 12.64
C TYR A 193 17.47 -3.60 11.89
N LEU A 194 17.81 -4.71 11.23
CA LEU A 194 19.08 -4.88 10.52
C LEU A 194 19.20 -3.94 9.32
N GLU A 195 18.13 -3.75 8.55
CA GLU A 195 18.10 -2.83 7.40
C GLU A 195 18.27 -1.37 7.79
N ASN A 196 17.86 -1.01 9.01
CA ASN A 196 17.97 0.36 9.52
C ASN A 196 19.23 0.59 10.36
N LEU A 197 20.11 -0.41 10.46
CA LEU A 197 21.43 -0.21 11.06
C LEU A 197 22.27 0.78 10.24
N PRO A 198 23.22 1.47 10.88
CA PRO A 198 24.14 2.35 10.17
C PRO A 198 25.00 1.56 9.17
N ASN A 199 25.13 2.06 7.94
CA ASN A 199 26.00 1.45 6.91
C ASN A 199 27.48 1.40 7.31
N SER A 200 27.92 2.26 8.23
CA SER A 200 29.25 2.23 8.82
C SER A 200 29.20 2.63 10.29
N VAL A 201 29.92 1.87 11.12
CA VAL A 201 30.23 2.18 12.51
C VAL A 201 31.73 2.02 12.71
N GLU A 202 32.34 2.96 13.43
CA GLU A 202 33.73 2.86 13.84
C GLU A 202 33.87 1.74 14.88
N ALA A 203 35.02 1.06 14.92
CA ALA A 203 35.25 -0.02 15.89
C ALA A 203 35.20 0.45 17.36
N SER A 204 35.27 1.76 17.61
CA SER A 204 35.09 2.38 18.93
C SER A 204 33.62 2.59 19.33
N GLN A 205 32.68 2.32 18.42
CA GLN A 205 31.23 2.52 18.58
C GLN A 205 30.48 1.20 18.76
N VAL A 206 31.17 0.07 18.90
CA VAL A 206 30.60 -1.29 19.09
C VAL A 206 31.22 -1.94 20.31
#